data_AF-A0A4P7BGQ2-F1
#
_entry.id   AF-A0A4P7BGQ2-F1
#
_cell.length_a   1.000
_cell.length_b   1.000
_cell.length_c   1.000
_cell.angle_alpha   90.00
_cell.angle_beta   90.00
_cell.angle_gamma   90.00
#
_symmetry.space_group_name_H-M   'P 1'
#
loop_
_entity.id
_entity.type
_entity.pdbx_description
1 polymer ?
#
loop_
_entity_poly.entity_id
_entity_poly.type
_entity_poly.pdbx_seq_one_letter_code
_entity_poly.pdbx_strand_id
1 'polypeptide(L)'
;MSTPTPALVKAYLLDLQERIVAALEAADGNAFLRDAWERPEGGGGISRLIEEGAVIERGGCNFSHVTGAQLPASAAAHRPGIGGRAWEAMGVSLVLHPRNPYVPTVHMNVRFFSTSTEDGTPVWWFGGGMDLTPYYGNADDARHFHRTCRDALAPFGTDLHARFKKWCDEYFYLKHRREARGVGGIFFDDFNALPFDDSFAMMKNVGDAFLAAYLPILQARKDTPYGERQRDFQAYRRGRYVEFNLVFDRGTLFGLQSGGRTEAILMSMPPVVKWRYDWHPADGTPEAALYTDFLPHRDWLAS
;
A
#
# COMPACT_ATOMS: atom_id res chain seq x y z
N MET A 1 -22.03 -10.37 18.92
CA MET A 1 -21.01 -9.80 18.02
C MET A 1 -20.64 -8.44 18.58
N SER A 2 -19.35 -8.13 18.67
CA SER A 2 -18.90 -6.80 19.12
C SER A 2 -19.36 -5.74 18.12
N THR A 3 -19.97 -4.67 18.62
CA THR A 3 -20.42 -3.53 17.81
C THR A 3 -19.19 -2.81 17.25
N PRO A 4 -19.19 -2.40 15.97
CA PRO A 4 -18.09 -1.63 15.41
C PRO A 4 -17.82 -0.36 16.22
N THR A 5 -16.55 -0.10 16.51
CA THR A 5 -16.10 1.09 17.25
C THR A 5 -15.16 1.95 16.39
N PRO A 6 -15.69 2.79 15.47
CA PRO A 6 -14.89 3.63 14.59
C PRO A 6 -13.88 4.52 15.32
N ALA A 7 -14.23 5.00 16.53
CA ALA A 7 -13.34 5.81 17.36
C ALA A 7 -12.04 5.08 17.76
N LEU A 8 -12.12 3.78 18.09
CA LEU A 8 -10.94 2.98 18.43
C LEU A 8 -10.07 2.71 17.20
N VAL A 9 -10.70 2.49 16.04
CA VAL A 9 -9.99 2.32 14.77
C VAL A 9 -9.24 3.61 14.40
N LYS A 10 -9.90 4.76 14.52
CA LYS A 10 -9.30 6.08 14.27
C LYS A 10 -8.08 6.33 15.16
N ALA A 11 -8.21 6.08 16.47
CA ALA A 11 -7.12 6.26 17.43
C ALA A 11 -5.91 5.40 17.07
N TYR A 12 -6.14 4.13 16.72
CA TYR A 12 -5.07 3.24 16.26
C TYR A 12 -4.39 3.74 14.97
N LEU A 13 -5.16 4.16 13.97
CA LEU A 13 -4.61 4.60 12.69
C LEU A 13 -3.75 5.86 12.81
N LEU A 14 -4.15 6.80 13.67
CA LEU A 14 -3.35 8.00 13.97
C LEU A 14 -2.03 7.61 14.64
N ASP A 15 -2.07 6.73 15.64
CA ASP A 15 -0.87 6.21 16.31
C ASP A 15 0.05 5.44 15.35
N LEU A 16 -0.53 4.61 14.46
CA LEU A 16 0.21 3.88 13.44
C LEU A 16 0.96 4.83 12.50
N GLN A 17 0.31 5.89 12.02
CA GLN A 17 0.95 6.90 11.17
C GLN A 17 2.15 7.53 11.88
N GLU A 18 1.98 7.99 13.13
CA GLU A 18 3.05 8.64 13.89
C GLU A 18 4.23 7.68 14.14
N ARG A 19 3.98 6.43 14.52
CA ARG A 19 5.04 5.41 14.69
C ARG A 19 5.80 5.14 13.40
N ILE A 20 5.10 5.00 12.28
CA ILE A 20 5.73 4.77 10.98
C ILE A 20 6.60 5.96 10.59
N VAL A 21 6.05 7.17 10.68
CA VAL A 21 6.75 8.39 10.27
C VAL A 21 7.98 8.62 11.14
N ALA A 22 7.89 8.48 12.46
CA ALA A 22 9.03 8.61 13.35
C ALA A 22 10.17 7.64 12.99
N ALA A 23 9.83 6.39 12.65
CA ALA A 23 10.83 5.40 12.25
C ALA A 23 11.46 5.70 10.88
N LEU A 24 10.69 6.24 9.94
CA LEU A 24 11.17 6.65 8.62
C LEU A 24 12.04 7.91 8.71
N GLU A 25 11.67 8.90 9.53
CA GLU A 25 12.47 10.09 9.81
C GLU A 25 13.80 9.72 10.45
N ALA A 26 13.81 8.76 11.38
CA ALA A 26 15.05 8.25 11.97
C ALA A 26 15.94 7.51 10.95
N ALA A 27 15.34 6.81 9.99
CA ALA A 27 16.08 6.09 8.95
C ALA A 27 16.64 7.00 7.86
N ASP A 28 15.90 8.06 7.50
CA ASP A 28 16.28 9.05 6.48
C ASP A 28 17.22 10.12 7.01
N GLY A 29 16.96 10.62 8.22
CA GLY A 29 17.62 11.78 8.82
C GLY A 29 16.89 13.11 8.58
N ASN A 30 15.88 13.14 7.70
CA ASN A 30 15.04 14.31 7.45
C ASN A 30 13.62 14.13 7.99
N ALA A 31 12.99 15.25 8.36
CA ALA A 31 11.60 15.28 8.82
C ALA A 31 10.61 15.21 7.65
N PHE A 32 9.46 14.57 7.88
CA PHE A 32 8.32 14.60 6.96
C PHE A 32 7.53 15.88 7.19
N LEU A 33 7.20 16.59 6.10
CA LEU A 33 6.19 17.64 6.09
C LEU A 33 4.89 17.09 6.66
N ARG A 34 4.24 17.89 7.51
CA ARG A 34 2.92 17.59 8.05
C ARG A 34 1.89 18.58 7.52
N ASP A 35 0.87 18.07 6.83
CA ASP A 35 -0.22 18.84 6.27
C ASP A 35 -1.58 18.33 6.77
N ALA A 36 -2.23 19.10 7.64
CA ALA A 36 -3.57 18.80 8.15
C ALA A 36 -4.61 19.47 7.25
N TRP A 37 -5.66 18.73 6.88
CA TRP A 37 -6.69 19.25 5.99
C TRP A 37 -8.08 18.73 6.38
N GLU A 38 -9.09 19.49 6.00
CA GLU A 38 -10.50 19.17 6.20
C GLU A 38 -11.22 19.02 4.87
N ARG A 39 -12.29 18.22 4.84
CA ARG A 39 -13.13 18.03 3.66
C ARG A 39 -14.46 18.77 3.86
N PRO A 40 -14.94 19.59 2.91
CA PRO A 40 -16.21 20.31 3.06
C PRO A 40 -17.42 19.40 3.31
N GLU A 41 -17.42 18.18 2.76
CA GLU A 41 -18.47 17.17 2.95
C GLU A 41 -18.37 16.42 4.30
N GLY A 42 -17.32 16.66 5.09
CA GLY A 42 -17.10 16.07 6.41
C GLY A 42 -15.85 15.20 6.50
N GLY A 43 -15.19 15.32 7.66
CA GLY A 43 -13.92 14.65 7.94
C GLY A 43 -12.71 15.42 7.42
N GLY A 44 -11.61 14.72 7.17
CA GLY A 44 -10.33 15.31 6.79
C GLY A 44 -9.19 14.30 6.82
N GLY A 45 -7.97 14.79 7.01
CA GLY A 45 -6.80 13.93 7.09
C GLY A 45 -5.53 14.65 7.49
N ILE A 46 -4.47 13.86 7.59
CA ILE A 46 -3.11 14.30 7.87
C ILE A 46 -2.22 13.67 6.81
N SER A 47 -1.73 14.47 5.89
CA SER A 47 -0.72 14.03 4.93
C SER A 47 0.66 14.19 5.56
N ARG A 48 1.49 13.16 5.50
CA ARG A 48 2.90 13.22 5.90
C ARG A 48 3.74 12.92 4.67
N LEU A 49 4.57 13.86 4.23
CA LEU A 49 5.31 13.75 2.98
C LEU A 49 6.79 14.06 3.15
N ILE A 50 7.63 13.39 2.38
CA ILE A 50 9.05 13.71 2.21
C ILE A 50 9.35 13.81 0.72
N GLU A 51 10.08 14.85 0.34
CA GLU A 51 10.60 15.07 -1.00
C GLU A 51 12.10 15.32 -0.89
N GLU A 52 12.86 14.75 -1.82
CA GLU A 52 14.31 14.84 -1.86
C GLU A 52 15.02 14.41 -0.56
N GLY A 53 14.49 13.40 0.13
CA GLY A 53 15.12 12.81 1.30
C GLY A 53 16.47 12.15 0.99
N ALA A 54 17.25 11.89 2.05
CA ALA A 54 18.60 11.33 1.91
C ALA A 54 18.54 9.85 1.47
N VAL A 55 17.57 9.11 1.99
CA VAL A 55 17.33 7.68 1.68
C VAL A 55 16.04 7.52 0.89
N ILE A 56 14.97 8.19 1.31
CA ILE A 56 13.64 8.21 0.70
C ILE A 56 13.58 9.40 -0.24
N GLU A 57 13.76 9.17 -1.54
CA GLU A 57 13.77 10.25 -2.54
C GLU A 57 12.42 10.95 -2.62
N ARG A 58 11.34 10.19 -2.49
CA ARG A 58 9.98 10.69 -2.34
C ARG A 58 9.15 9.68 -1.57
N GLY A 59 8.29 10.14 -0.69
CA GLY A 59 7.33 9.25 -0.06
C GLY A 59 6.30 9.98 0.77
N GLY A 60 5.30 9.24 1.20
CA GLY A 60 4.34 9.76 2.15
C GLY A 60 3.61 8.65 2.89
N CYS A 61 3.09 9.01 4.05
CA CYS A 61 2.31 8.16 4.92
C CYS A 61 1.08 8.96 5.34
N ASN A 62 -0.01 8.81 4.60
CA ASN A 62 -1.21 9.65 4.72
C ASN A 62 -2.27 8.96 5.56
N PHE A 63 -2.84 9.70 6.51
CA PHE A 63 -4.05 9.34 7.22
C PHE A 63 -5.24 10.11 6.66
N SER A 64 -6.37 9.45 6.50
CA SER A 64 -7.65 10.11 6.25
C SER A 64 -8.76 9.49 7.10
N HIS A 65 -9.73 10.33 7.48
CA HIS A 65 -11.02 9.93 8.02
C HIS A 65 -12.06 10.85 7.39
N VAL A 66 -12.80 10.31 6.42
CA VAL A 66 -13.82 11.04 5.67
C VAL A 66 -15.20 10.48 5.99
N THR A 67 -16.18 11.36 6.01
CA THR A 67 -17.58 11.02 6.25
C THR A 67 -18.44 11.53 5.10
N GLY A 68 -19.60 10.92 4.88
CA GLY A 68 -20.58 11.41 3.93
C GLY A 68 -22.00 11.08 4.35
N ALA A 69 -22.93 11.99 4.03
CA ALA A 69 -24.35 11.82 4.37
C ALA A 69 -25.04 10.74 3.51
N GLN A 70 -24.58 10.54 2.28
CA GLN A 70 -25.18 9.61 1.32
C GLN A 70 -24.09 8.81 0.60
N LEU A 71 -24.14 7.49 0.73
CA LEU A 71 -23.26 6.58 -0.01
C LEU A 71 -23.66 6.56 -1.50
N PRO A 72 -22.74 6.85 -2.44
CA PRO A 72 -23.04 6.86 -3.86
C PRO A 72 -23.51 5.48 -4.36
N ALA A 73 -24.40 5.47 -5.34
CA ALA A 73 -24.93 4.24 -5.94
C ALA A 73 -23.82 3.34 -6.53
N SER A 74 -22.73 3.93 -7.04
CA SER A 74 -21.56 3.19 -7.53
C SER A 74 -20.85 2.40 -6.43
N ALA A 75 -20.75 2.95 -5.21
CA ALA A 75 -20.17 2.26 -4.06
C ALA A 75 -21.13 1.22 -3.45
N ALA A 76 -22.44 1.40 -3.63
CA ALA A 76 -23.48 0.47 -3.19
C ALA A 76 -23.85 -0.61 -4.24
N ALA A 77 -23.30 -0.53 -5.46
CA ALA A 77 -23.74 -1.35 -6.61
C ALA A 77 -23.68 -2.87 -6.35
N HIS A 78 -22.76 -3.32 -5.49
CA HIS A 78 -22.59 -4.72 -5.11
C HIS A 78 -23.19 -5.06 -3.73
N ARG A 79 -23.85 -4.10 -3.07
CA ARG A 79 -24.40 -4.22 -1.71
C ARG A 79 -25.79 -3.58 -1.65
N PRO A 80 -26.85 -4.33 -2.01
CA PRO A 80 -28.21 -3.83 -1.86
C PRO A 80 -28.49 -3.48 -0.38
N GLY A 81 -29.14 -2.34 -0.14
CA GLY A 81 -29.57 -1.92 1.20
C GLY A 81 -28.69 -0.89 1.93
N ILE A 82 -27.54 -0.50 1.36
CA ILE A 82 -26.66 0.55 1.96
C ILE A 82 -26.61 1.87 1.15
N GLY A 83 -27.25 1.91 -0.01
CA GLY A 83 -27.28 3.11 -0.86
C GLY A 83 -27.96 4.29 -0.16
N GLY A 84 -27.40 5.49 -0.29
CA GLY A 84 -27.96 6.71 0.30
C GLY A 84 -27.83 6.82 1.82
N ARG A 85 -27.15 5.86 2.48
CA ARG A 85 -26.91 5.86 3.92
C ARG A 85 -25.68 6.70 4.28
N ALA A 86 -25.66 7.20 5.51
CA ALA A 86 -24.47 7.86 6.05
C ALA A 86 -23.33 6.84 6.17
N TRP A 87 -22.12 7.27 5.89
CA TRP A 87 -20.95 6.40 5.87
C TRP A 87 -19.72 7.13 6.38
N GLU A 88 -18.76 6.35 6.85
CA GLU A 88 -17.42 6.82 7.15
C GLU A 88 -16.36 5.83 6.64
N ALA A 89 -15.25 6.37 6.17
CA ALA A 89 -14.09 5.61 5.78
C ALA A 89 -12.84 6.25 6.39
N MET A 90 -11.95 5.42 6.91
CA MET A 90 -10.68 5.88 7.47
C MET A 90 -9.56 4.91 7.13
N GLY A 91 -8.33 5.40 7.04
CA GLY A 91 -7.19 4.54 6.77
C GLY A 91 -5.85 5.27 6.82
N VAL A 92 -4.80 4.45 6.85
CA VAL A 92 -3.41 4.87 6.59
C VAL A 92 -2.98 4.26 5.27
N SER A 93 -2.40 5.07 4.39
CA SER A 93 -1.85 4.65 3.11
C SER A 93 -0.47 5.26 2.93
N LEU A 94 0.50 4.47 2.51
CA LEU A 94 1.85 4.94 2.25
C LEU A 94 2.41 4.37 0.95
N VAL A 95 3.29 5.16 0.34
CA VAL A 95 4.19 4.75 -0.73
C VAL A 95 5.54 5.38 -0.45
N LEU A 96 6.61 4.60 -0.53
CA LEU A 96 7.98 5.08 -0.37
C LEU A 96 8.77 4.72 -1.62
N HIS A 97 9.41 5.73 -2.22
CA HIS A 97 10.32 5.61 -3.35
C HIS A 97 11.75 5.94 -2.88
N PRO A 98 12.56 4.92 -2.56
CA PRO A 98 13.95 5.13 -2.15
C PRO A 98 14.81 5.69 -3.27
N ARG A 99 15.83 6.46 -2.90
CA ARG A 99 16.85 6.96 -3.83
C ARG A 99 17.74 5.83 -4.33
N ASN A 100 18.14 4.91 -3.47
CA ASN A 100 19.01 3.81 -3.89
C ASN A 100 18.23 2.74 -4.69
N PRO A 101 18.60 2.41 -5.95
CA PRO A 101 17.94 1.37 -6.76
C PRO A 101 17.91 -0.03 -6.15
N TYR A 102 18.79 -0.33 -5.20
CA TYR A 102 18.81 -1.61 -4.50
C TYR A 102 17.81 -1.67 -3.34
N VAL A 103 17.20 -0.55 -2.97
CA VAL A 103 16.08 -0.53 -2.03
C VAL A 103 14.77 -0.55 -2.84
N PRO A 104 13.89 -1.54 -2.62
CA PRO A 104 12.59 -1.60 -3.30
C PRO A 104 11.68 -0.41 -2.93
N THR A 105 10.85 0.01 -3.88
CA THR A 105 9.63 0.76 -3.54
C THR A 105 8.72 -0.13 -2.71
N VAL A 106 8.03 0.45 -1.72
CA VAL A 106 7.05 -0.26 -0.90
C VAL A 106 5.75 0.53 -0.85
N HIS A 107 4.64 -0.20 -0.80
CA HIS A 107 3.32 0.33 -0.52
C HIS A 107 2.70 -0.43 0.65
N MET A 108 1.94 0.28 1.49
CA MET A 108 1.09 -0.32 2.51
C MET A 108 -0.20 0.49 2.63
N ASN A 109 -1.31 -0.22 2.82
CA ASN A 109 -2.59 0.39 3.16
C ASN A 109 -3.27 -0.44 4.26
N VAL A 110 -3.89 0.23 5.22
CA VAL A 110 -4.88 -0.37 6.12
C VAL A 110 -6.04 0.60 6.29
N ARG A 111 -7.27 0.10 6.13
CA ARG A 111 -8.47 0.93 6.09
C ARG A 111 -9.68 0.22 6.69
N PHE A 112 -10.65 1.03 7.08
CA PHE A 112 -11.92 0.64 7.66
C PHE A 112 -13.04 1.45 7.02
N PHE A 113 -14.14 0.77 6.70
CA PHE A 113 -15.37 1.37 6.23
C PHE A 113 -16.53 0.97 7.14
N SER A 114 -17.43 1.90 7.41
CA SER A 114 -18.65 1.66 8.18
C SER A 114 -19.84 2.45 7.63
N THR A 115 -21.01 1.80 7.64
CA THR A 115 -22.32 2.37 7.34
C THR A 115 -23.40 1.57 8.09
N SER A 116 -24.68 1.79 7.78
CA SER A 116 -25.80 1.03 8.34
C SER A 116 -26.89 0.78 7.30
N THR A 117 -27.56 -0.36 7.39
CA THR A 117 -28.81 -0.64 6.66
C THR A 117 -29.96 0.23 7.16
N GLU A 118 -31.11 0.19 6.46
CA GLU A 118 -32.31 0.96 6.80
C GLU A 118 -32.76 0.80 8.26
N ASP A 119 -32.75 -0.44 8.75
CA ASP A 119 -33.13 -0.83 10.12
C ASP A 119 -32.06 -0.50 11.19
N GLY A 120 -30.94 0.12 10.80
CA GLY A 120 -29.87 0.52 11.71
C GLY A 120 -28.82 -0.57 11.97
N THR A 121 -28.88 -1.72 11.29
CA THR A 121 -27.86 -2.76 11.43
C THR A 121 -26.51 -2.26 10.87
N PRO A 122 -25.41 -2.32 11.65
CA PRO A 122 -24.10 -1.89 11.17
C PRO A 122 -23.58 -2.77 10.03
N VAL A 123 -23.09 -2.13 8.97
CA VAL A 123 -22.39 -2.77 7.86
C VAL A 123 -20.98 -2.22 7.79
N TRP A 124 -19.99 -3.09 7.81
CA TRP A 124 -18.59 -2.68 7.91
C TRP A 124 -17.68 -3.72 7.27
N TRP A 125 -16.47 -3.28 6.93
CA TRP A 125 -15.38 -4.15 6.51
C TRP A 125 -14.03 -3.43 6.69
N PHE A 126 -12.99 -4.24 6.83
CA PHE A 126 -11.60 -3.81 6.72
C PHE A 126 -11.06 -4.10 5.32
N GLY A 127 -10.04 -3.35 4.94
CA GLY A 127 -9.24 -3.63 3.76
C GLY A 127 -7.80 -3.21 4.01
N GLY A 128 -6.88 -3.70 3.20
CA GLY A 128 -5.49 -3.33 3.33
C GLY A 128 -4.54 -4.29 2.64
N GLY A 129 -3.29 -4.21 3.05
CA GLY A 129 -2.20 -4.99 2.50
C GLY A 129 -0.91 -4.22 2.47
N MET A 130 0.15 -4.90 2.05
CA MET A 130 1.44 -4.30 1.75
C MET A 130 2.11 -5.11 0.64
N ASP A 131 2.88 -4.43 -0.21
CA ASP A 131 3.55 -5.04 -1.34
C ASP A 131 4.90 -4.36 -1.63
N LEU A 132 5.82 -5.16 -2.19
CA LEU A 132 7.20 -4.78 -2.41
C LEU A 132 7.52 -4.76 -3.92
N THR A 133 8.09 -3.65 -4.40
CA THR A 133 8.40 -3.41 -5.81
C THR A 133 9.91 -3.17 -6.00
N PRO A 134 10.71 -4.25 -6.19
CA PRO A 134 12.15 -4.12 -6.40
C PRO A 134 12.49 -3.62 -7.80
N TYR A 135 13.68 -3.03 -7.91
CA TYR A 135 14.33 -2.72 -9.20
C TYR A 135 15.43 -3.74 -9.47
N TYR A 136 16.32 -3.94 -8.51
CA TYR A 136 17.27 -5.03 -8.48
C TYR A 136 16.82 -6.02 -7.40
N GLY A 137 16.29 -7.17 -7.83
CA GLY A 137 15.69 -8.14 -6.93
C GLY A 137 16.71 -8.77 -5.97
N ASN A 138 16.29 -9.02 -4.74
CA ASN A 138 17.03 -9.80 -3.76
C ASN A 138 16.11 -10.86 -3.15
N ALA A 139 16.50 -12.14 -3.26
CA ALA A 139 15.65 -13.24 -2.83
C ALA A 139 15.44 -13.28 -1.31
N ASP A 140 16.45 -12.91 -0.52
CA ASP A 140 16.35 -12.92 0.93
C ASP A 140 15.46 -11.79 1.45
N ASP A 141 15.50 -10.63 0.79
CA ASP A 141 14.59 -9.51 1.08
C ASP A 141 13.14 -9.89 0.76
N ALA A 142 12.90 -10.51 -0.41
CA ALA A 142 11.57 -10.98 -0.78
C ALA A 142 11.07 -12.05 0.21
N ARG A 143 11.91 -13.02 0.58
CA ARG A 143 11.57 -14.01 1.61
C ARG A 143 11.28 -13.38 2.97
N HIS A 144 12.09 -12.40 3.39
CA HIS A 144 11.88 -11.67 4.65
C HIS A 144 10.53 -10.96 4.67
N PHE A 145 10.23 -10.22 3.61
CA PHE A 145 8.98 -9.50 3.46
C PHE A 145 7.77 -10.45 3.52
N HIS A 146 7.80 -11.54 2.73
CA HIS A 146 6.72 -12.54 2.69
C HIS A 146 6.58 -13.32 4.00
N ARG A 147 7.68 -13.65 4.69
CA ARG A 147 7.61 -14.28 6.03
C ARG A 147 6.92 -13.36 7.03
N THR A 148 7.28 -12.08 7.02
CA THR A 148 6.67 -11.09 7.92
C THR A 148 5.18 -10.93 7.64
N CYS A 149 4.77 -10.93 6.37
CA CYS A 149 3.35 -10.92 5.99
C CYS A 149 2.60 -12.18 6.48
N ARG A 150 3.19 -13.37 6.34
CA ARG A 150 2.61 -14.61 6.85
C ARG A 150 2.45 -14.56 8.37
N ASP A 151 3.50 -14.16 9.09
CA ASP A 151 3.52 -14.17 10.55
C ASP A 151 2.52 -13.16 11.13
N ALA A 152 2.28 -12.03 10.46
CA ALA A 152 1.24 -11.07 10.83
C ALA A 152 -0.18 -11.66 10.78
N LEU A 153 -0.43 -12.58 9.84
CA LEU A 153 -1.75 -13.19 9.60
C LEU A 153 -1.95 -14.51 10.36
N ALA A 154 -0.87 -15.20 10.73
CA ALA A 154 -0.90 -16.52 11.35
C ALA A 154 -1.86 -16.64 12.58
N PRO A 155 -1.98 -15.63 13.47
CA PRO A 155 -2.90 -15.71 14.61
C PRO A 155 -4.40 -15.73 14.25
N PHE A 156 -4.77 -15.38 13.02
CA PHE A 156 -6.17 -15.15 12.62
C PHE A 156 -6.75 -16.20 11.67
N GLY A 157 -5.91 -17.11 11.19
CA GLY A 157 -6.31 -18.19 10.30
C GLY A 157 -5.17 -18.69 9.43
N THR A 158 -5.09 -20.01 9.26
CA THR A 158 -4.02 -20.66 8.51
C THR A 158 -4.12 -20.45 6.99
N ASP A 159 -5.32 -20.10 6.49
CA ASP A 159 -5.60 -19.89 5.06
C ASP A 159 -5.43 -18.43 4.61
N LEU A 160 -5.42 -17.47 5.56
CA LEU A 160 -5.46 -16.03 5.23
C LEU A 160 -4.24 -15.57 4.43
N HIS A 161 -3.03 -15.97 4.81
CA HIS A 161 -1.82 -15.60 4.07
C HIS A 161 -1.87 -16.10 2.62
N ALA A 162 -2.22 -17.38 2.40
CA ALA A 162 -2.28 -17.95 1.06
C ALA A 162 -3.31 -17.21 0.18
N ARG A 163 -4.49 -16.89 0.73
CA ARG A 163 -5.54 -16.14 0.04
C ARG A 163 -5.12 -14.70 -0.27
N PHE A 164 -4.60 -13.98 0.71
CA PHE A 164 -4.24 -12.56 0.55
C PHE A 164 -2.99 -12.37 -0.30
N LYS A 165 -2.05 -13.31 -0.27
CA LYS A 165 -0.90 -13.32 -1.18
C LYS A 165 -1.35 -13.55 -2.62
N LYS A 166 -2.18 -14.56 -2.86
CA LYS A 166 -2.74 -14.81 -4.19
C LYS A 166 -3.52 -13.58 -4.71
N TRP A 167 -4.30 -12.94 -3.85
CA TRP A 167 -5.03 -11.73 -4.22
C TRP A 167 -4.08 -10.56 -4.52
N CYS A 168 -2.98 -10.43 -3.78
CA CYS A 168 -1.94 -9.43 -4.06
C CYS A 168 -1.34 -9.62 -5.46
N ASP A 169 -0.99 -10.86 -5.81
CA ASP A 169 -0.47 -11.22 -7.14
C ASP A 169 -1.46 -10.87 -8.25
N GLU A 170 -2.75 -11.17 -8.06
CA GLU A 170 -3.81 -10.91 -9.05
C GLU A 170 -4.17 -9.41 -9.16
N TYR A 171 -4.14 -8.68 -8.05
CA TYR A 171 -4.49 -7.26 -8.01
C TYR A 171 -3.39 -6.39 -8.63
N PHE A 172 -2.13 -6.62 -8.26
CA PHE A 172 -0.99 -5.80 -8.69
C PHE A 172 -0.36 -6.31 -10.00
N TYR A 173 -1.20 -6.51 -11.03
CA TYR A 173 -0.79 -7.05 -12.33
C TYR A 173 -1.09 -6.09 -13.49
N LEU A 174 -0.07 -5.75 -14.27
CA LEU A 174 -0.19 -4.87 -15.44
C LEU A 174 -0.60 -5.69 -16.66
N LYS A 175 -1.92 -5.76 -16.92
CA LYS A 175 -2.49 -6.63 -17.97
C LYS A 175 -1.91 -6.39 -19.36
N HIS A 176 -1.65 -5.14 -19.73
CA HIS A 176 -1.09 -4.78 -21.05
C HIS A 176 0.40 -5.07 -21.19
N ARG A 177 1.11 -5.26 -20.07
CA ARG A 177 2.53 -5.67 -20.04
C ARG A 177 2.72 -7.16 -19.78
N ARG A 178 1.68 -7.83 -19.27
CA ARG A 178 1.73 -9.20 -18.76
C ARG A 178 2.83 -9.37 -17.70
N GLU A 179 2.96 -8.38 -16.81
CA GLU A 179 3.94 -8.38 -15.72
C GLU A 179 3.28 -8.02 -14.38
N ALA A 180 3.78 -8.60 -13.29
CA ALA A 180 3.46 -8.11 -11.95
C ALA A 180 4.13 -6.74 -11.70
N ARG A 181 3.51 -5.91 -10.85
CA ARG A 181 4.10 -4.63 -10.43
C ARG A 181 5.40 -4.84 -9.65
N GLY A 182 5.46 -5.90 -8.85
CA GLY A 182 6.57 -6.23 -7.96
C GLY A 182 6.53 -7.70 -7.53
N VAL A 183 7.17 -8.02 -6.40
CA VAL A 183 7.23 -9.39 -5.84
C VAL A 183 6.03 -9.74 -4.95
N GLY A 184 5.02 -8.87 -4.93
CA GLY A 184 3.79 -9.04 -4.16
C GLY A 184 3.97 -8.80 -2.66
N GLY A 185 3.15 -9.50 -1.89
CA GLY A 185 2.98 -9.33 -0.46
C GLY A 185 1.62 -9.88 -0.06
N ILE A 186 0.79 -9.08 0.62
CA ILE A 186 -0.60 -9.44 0.94
C ILE A 186 -1.55 -8.31 0.52
N PHE A 187 -2.73 -8.67 0.05
CA PHE A 187 -3.82 -7.75 -0.25
C PHE A 187 -5.15 -8.36 0.20
N PHE A 188 -5.98 -7.54 0.84
CA PHE A 188 -7.33 -7.88 1.24
C PHE A 188 -8.27 -6.69 1.12
N ASP A 189 -9.51 -6.99 0.79
CA ASP A 189 -10.61 -6.04 0.70
C ASP A 189 -11.87 -6.71 1.21
N ASP A 190 -12.89 -5.93 1.55
CA ASP A 190 -14.18 -6.44 1.99
C ASP A 190 -14.08 -7.47 3.16
N PHE A 191 -13.08 -7.33 4.04
CA PHE A 191 -12.83 -8.28 5.11
C PHE A 191 -13.70 -8.01 6.34
N ASN A 192 -14.63 -8.93 6.60
CA ASN A 192 -15.48 -8.97 7.80
C ASN A 192 -15.82 -10.43 8.19
N ALA A 193 -14.93 -11.37 7.85
CA ALA A 193 -15.15 -12.81 8.04
C ALA A 193 -15.02 -13.27 9.50
N LEU A 194 -14.37 -12.46 10.36
CA LEU A 194 -14.23 -12.68 11.80
C LEU A 194 -15.11 -11.68 12.57
N PRO A 195 -15.39 -11.90 13.87
CA PRO A 195 -15.94 -10.85 14.72
C PRO A 195 -15.16 -9.54 14.60
N PHE A 196 -15.82 -8.41 14.87
CA PHE A 196 -15.22 -7.09 14.68
C PHE A 196 -13.87 -6.93 15.37
N ASP A 197 -13.77 -7.35 16.64
CA ASP A 197 -12.53 -7.22 17.42
C ASP A 197 -11.37 -8.03 16.83
N ASP A 198 -11.65 -9.24 16.34
CA ASP A 198 -10.65 -10.10 15.70
C ASP A 198 -10.26 -9.57 14.32
N SER A 199 -11.22 -9.05 13.56
CA SER A 199 -10.96 -8.40 12.27
C SER A 199 -10.13 -7.12 12.43
N PHE A 200 -10.43 -6.34 13.47
CA PHE A 200 -9.65 -5.16 13.82
C PHE A 200 -8.24 -5.55 14.27
N ALA A 201 -8.10 -6.56 15.13
CA ALA A 201 -6.80 -7.08 15.56
C ALA A 201 -5.96 -7.60 14.38
N MET A 202 -6.58 -8.26 13.40
CA MET A 202 -5.91 -8.69 12.18
C MET A 202 -5.38 -7.51 11.37
N MET A 203 -6.23 -6.50 11.12
CA MET A 203 -5.81 -5.28 10.43
C MET A 203 -4.68 -4.56 11.19
N LYS A 204 -4.75 -4.50 12.53
CA LYS A 204 -3.69 -3.92 13.36
C LYS A 204 -2.37 -4.68 13.20
N ASN A 205 -2.39 -6.01 13.27
CA ASN A 205 -1.17 -6.80 13.11
C ASN A 205 -0.55 -6.61 11.72
N VAL A 206 -1.35 -6.46 10.66
CA VAL A 206 -0.84 -6.09 9.33
C VAL A 206 -0.18 -4.71 9.36
N GLY A 207 -0.82 -3.69 9.92
CA GLY A 207 -0.26 -2.34 10.02
C GLY A 207 1.05 -2.31 10.84
N ASP A 208 1.05 -2.96 12.00
CA ASP A 208 2.18 -2.99 12.93
C ASP A 208 3.37 -3.79 12.38
N ALA A 209 3.12 -4.79 11.54
CA ALA A 209 4.16 -5.58 10.89
C ALA A 209 4.93 -4.82 9.80
N PHE A 210 4.42 -3.68 9.30
CA PHE A 210 5.02 -2.95 8.19
C PHE A 210 6.49 -2.58 8.44
N LEU A 211 6.80 -2.00 9.61
CA LEU A 211 8.16 -1.58 9.92
C LEU A 211 9.12 -2.76 10.03
N ALA A 212 8.66 -3.88 10.60
CA ALA A 212 9.43 -5.12 10.65
C ALA A 212 9.66 -5.73 9.25
N ALA A 213 8.69 -5.58 8.35
CA ALA A 213 8.79 -6.08 6.99
C ALA A 213 9.77 -5.25 6.14
N TYR A 214 9.78 -3.92 6.31
CA TYR A 214 10.47 -3.02 5.40
C TYR A 214 11.80 -2.43 5.93
N LEU A 215 11.87 -2.01 7.20
CA LEU A 215 13.08 -1.34 7.71
C LEU A 215 14.35 -2.20 7.61
N PRO A 216 14.33 -3.52 7.89
CA PRO A 216 15.52 -4.34 7.71
C PRO A 216 16.05 -4.33 6.27
N ILE A 217 15.14 -4.34 5.28
CA ILE A 217 15.48 -4.26 3.85
C ILE A 217 16.07 -2.88 3.54
N LEU A 218 15.41 -1.80 3.99
CA LEU A 218 15.88 -0.43 3.80
C LEU A 218 17.31 -0.25 4.34
N GLN A 219 17.55 -0.67 5.59
CA GLN A 219 18.86 -0.51 6.24
C GLN A 219 19.94 -1.37 5.57
N ALA A 220 19.62 -2.60 5.16
CA ALA A 220 20.57 -3.47 4.50
C ALA A 220 20.99 -2.99 3.10
N ARG A 221 20.15 -2.20 2.43
CA ARG A 221 20.35 -1.83 1.02
C ARG A 221 20.69 -0.36 0.78
N LYS A 222 20.36 0.56 1.69
CA LYS A 222 20.45 2.02 1.46
C LYS A 222 21.85 2.51 1.06
N ASP A 223 22.91 1.86 1.53
CA ASP A 223 24.31 2.23 1.29
C ASP A 223 24.96 1.41 0.15
N THR A 224 24.19 0.57 -0.56
CA THR A 224 24.73 -0.25 -1.67
C THR A 224 25.21 0.66 -2.81
N PRO A 225 26.47 0.56 -3.28
CA PRO A 225 26.96 1.40 -4.37
C PRO A 225 26.17 1.20 -5.67
N TYR A 226 25.79 2.30 -6.31
CA TYR A 226 25.11 2.31 -7.60
C TYR A 226 25.66 3.40 -8.53
N GLY A 227 25.48 3.21 -9.84
CA GLY A 227 25.83 4.21 -10.86
C GLY A 227 24.62 4.66 -11.66
N GLU A 228 24.88 5.45 -12.70
CA GLU A 228 23.84 6.00 -13.57
C GLU A 228 23.02 4.91 -14.27
N ARG A 229 23.64 3.80 -14.66
CA ARG A 229 22.94 2.66 -15.27
C ARG A 229 21.81 2.15 -14.37
N GLN A 230 22.09 1.98 -13.06
CA GLN A 230 21.08 1.51 -12.12
C GLN A 230 19.99 2.54 -11.84
N ARG A 231 20.36 3.82 -11.72
CA ARG A 231 19.38 4.91 -11.55
C ARG A 231 18.49 5.08 -12.77
N ASP A 232 19.05 4.90 -13.95
CA ASP A 232 18.33 4.97 -15.20
C ASP A 232 17.33 3.83 -15.36
N PHE A 233 17.72 2.59 -15.03
CA PHE A 233 16.79 1.46 -14.98
C PHE A 233 15.72 1.63 -13.90
N GLN A 234 16.08 2.16 -12.73
CA GLN A 234 15.11 2.48 -11.68
C GLN A 234 14.04 3.45 -12.18
N ALA A 235 14.43 4.55 -12.85
CA ALA A 235 13.50 5.51 -13.43
C ALA A 235 12.62 4.87 -14.51
N TYR A 236 13.17 3.96 -15.33
CA TYR A 236 12.40 3.19 -16.30
C TYR A 236 11.34 2.29 -15.61
N ARG A 237 11.74 1.53 -14.59
CA ARG A 237 10.82 0.66 -13.82
C ARG A 237 9.79 1.45 -13.03
N ARG A 238 10.13 2.62 -12.50
CA ARG A 238 9.17 3.55 -11.88
C ARG A 238 8.07 3.98 -12.85
N GLY A 239 8.35 4.03 -14.16
CA GLY A 239 7.34 4.22 -15.19
C GLY A 239 6.22 3.16 -15.16
N ARG A 240 6.53 1.90 -14.80
CA ARG A 240 5.52 0.84 -14.63
C ARG A 240 4.67 1.03 -13.38
N TYR A 241 5.27 1.57 -12.32
CA TYR A 241 4.52 1.94 -11.12
C TYR A 241 3.46 3.00 -11.45
N VAL A 242 3.84 4.01 -12.25
CA VAL A 242 2.90 5.03 -12.78
C VAL A 242 1.84 4.40 -13.69
N GLU A 243 2.23 3.53 -14.62
CA GLU A 243 1.29 2.80 -15.49
C GLU A 243 0.23 2.06 -14.65
N PHE A 244 0.63 1.36 -13.58
CA PHE A 244 -0.32 0.67 -12.72
C PHE A 244 -1.27 1.64 -12.01
N ASN A 245 -0.74 2.65 -11.32
CA ASN A 245 -1.55 3.54 -10.50
C ASN A 245 -2.55 4.35 -11.34
N LEU A 246 -2.18 4.77 -12.55
CA LEU A 246 -3.06 5.59 -13.40
C LEU A 246 -4.04 4.78 -14.26
N VAL A 247 -3.79 3.48 -14.49
CA VAL A 247 -4.62 2.66 -15.40
C VAL A 247 -5.44 1.60 -14.67
N PHE A 248 -4.93 1.03 -13.57
CA PHE A 248 -5.56 -0.12 -12.92
C PHE A 248 -5.91 0.10 -11.45
N ASP A 249 -5.19 0.96 -10.72
CA ASP A 249 -5.45 1.12 -9.29
C ASP A 249 -6.82 1.74 -9.04
N ARG A 250 -7.73 0.94 -8.47
CA ARG A 250 -9.11 1.34 -8.18
C ARG A 250 -9.15 2.52 -7.22
N GLY A 251 -8.25 2.56 -6.24
CA GLY A 251 -8.18 3.64 -5.25
C GLY A 251 -7.83 4.98 -5.88
N THR A 252 -6.79 5.01 -6.71
CA THR A 252 -6.35 6.20 -7.45
C THR A 252 -7.43 6.70 -8.41
N LEU A 253 -7.99 5.81 -9.24
CA LEU A 253 -9.04 6.17 -10.20
C LEU A 253 -10.29 6.72 -9.52
N PHE A 254 -10.78 6.03 -8.48
CA PHE A 254 -11.94 6.49 -7.71
C PHE A 254 -11.68 7.85 -7.07
N GLY A 255 -10.54 8.01 -6.38
CA GLY A 255 -10.21 9.26 -5.71
C GLY A 255 -10.12 10.45 -6.65
N LEU A 256 -9.55 10.29 -7.85
CA LEU A 256 -9.47 11.37 -8.84
C LEU A 256 -10.83 11.69 -9.46
N GLN A 257 -11.66 10.67 -9.71
CA GLN A 257 -12.99 10.85 -10.30
C GLN A 257 -14.03 11.40 -9.31
N SER A 258 -13.85 11.14 -8.02
CA SER A 258 -14.79 11.55 -6.96
C SER A 258 -14.42 12.87 -6.29
N GLY A 259 -13.50 13.65 -6.87
CA GLY A 259 -13.05 14.93 -6.29
C GLY A 259 -12.27 14.79 -4.97
N GLY A 260 -11.58 13.67 -4.77
CA GLY A 260 -10.65 13.49 -3.66
C GLY A 260 -9.47 14.48 -3.74
N ARG A 261 -8.70 14.61 -2.65
CA ARG A 261 -7.56 15.51 -2.60
C ARG A 261 -6.44 15.02 -3.53
N THR A 262 -6.38 15.58 -4.74
CA THR A 262 -5.44 15.18 -5.81
C THR A 262 -4.00 15.01 -5.33
N GLU A 263 -3.47 15.99 -4.59
CA GLU A 263 -2.08 15.95 -4.08
C GLU A 263 -1.84 14.80 -3.08
N ALA A 264 -2.85 14.39 -2.31
CA ALA A 264 -2.72 13.24 -1.41
C ALA A 264 -2.76 11.91 -2.18
N ILE A 265 -3.50 11.84 -3.28
CA ILE A 265 -3.65 10.66 -4.14
C ILE A 265 -2.38 10.46 -4.99
N LEU A 266 -1.90 11.53 -5.62
CA LEU A 266 -0.73 11.51 -6.50
C LEU A 266 0.60 11.52 -5.75
N MET A 267 0.59 11.61 -4.42
CA MET A 267 1.78 11.33 -3.58
C MET A 267 2.38 9.95 -3.89
N SER A 268 1.55 8.99 -4.30
CA SER A 268 1.99 7.65 -4.73
C SER A 268 2.87 7.62 -5.98
N MET A 269 3.04 8.75 -6.68
CA MET A 269 3.83 8.81 -7.90
C MET A 269 5.32 9.00 -7.57
N PRO A 270 6.23 8.30 -8.26
CA PRO A 270 7.66 8.52 -8.13
C PRO A 270 8.09 9.93 -8.59
N PRO A 271 9.24 10.44 -8.09
CA PRO A 271 9.70 11.79 -8.40
C PRO A 271 10.22 11.92 -9.84
N VAL A 272 10.83 10.86 -10.37
CA VAL A 272 11.37 10.80 -11.73
C VAL A 272 11.04 9.45 -12.36
N VAL A 273 10.57 9.50 -13.61
CA VAL A 273 10.30 8.34 -14.46
C VAL A 273 10.87 8.53 -15.86
N LYS A 274 11.16 7.43 -16.53
CA LYS A 274 11.55 7.42 -17.95
C LYS A 274 10.70 6.41 -18.70
N TRP A 275 10.24 6.78 -19.90
CA TRP A 275 9.66 5.84 -20.85
C TRP A 275 10.59 5.67 -22.04
N ARG A 276 10.65 4.46 -22.58
CA ARG A 276 11.45 4.11 -23.75
C ARG A 276 10.61 3.26 -24.68
N TYR A 277 10.71 3.56 -25.97
CA TYR A 277 10.08 2.76 -27.00
C TYR A 277 10.77 1.40 -27.11
N ASP A 278 9.99 0.33 -27.02
CA ASP A 278 10.41 -1.06 -27.23
C ASP A 278 11.70 -1.51 -26.49
N TRP A 279 11.94 -0.92 -25.32
CA TRP A 279 13.14 -1.24 -24.54
C TRP A 279 13.01 -2.58 -23.84
N HIS A 280 14.06 -3.37 -23.92
CA HIS A 280 14.25 -4.64 -23.22
C HIS A 280 15.63 -4.65 -22.54
N PRO A 281 15.77 -5.23 -21.34
CA PRO A 281 17.08 -5.42 -20.73
C PRO A 281 17.92 -6.41 -21.54
N ALA A 282 19.23 -6.26 -21.54
CA ALA A 282 20.12 -7.22 -22.18
C ALA A 282 20.14 -8.54 -21.40
N ASP A 283 20.20 -9.67 -22.10
CA ASP A 283 20.25 -11.00 -21.47
C ASP A 283 21.44 -11.15 -20.52
N GLY A 284 21.25 -11.92 -19.44
CA GLY A 284 22.28 -12.15 -18.42
C GLY A 284 22.60 -10.95 -17.53
N THR A 285 21.86 -9.84 -17.65
CA THR A 285 22.01 -8.68 -16.76
C THR A 285 21.13 -8.77 -15.51
N PRO A 286 21.49 -8.09 -14.41
CA PRO A 286 20.61 -7.97 -13.24
C PRO A 286 19.24 -7.33 -13.56
N GLU A 287 19.17 -6.47 -14.56
CA GLU A 287 17.92 -5.90 -15.06
C GLU A 287 17.03 -6.95 -15.71
N ALA A 288 17.59 -7.89 -16.48
CA ALA A 288 16.83 -9.00 -17.05
C ALA A 288 16.35 -9.96 -15.97
N ALA A 289 17.19 -10.23 -14.96
CA ALA A 289 16.86 -11.10 -13.83
C ALA A 289 15.60 -10.64 -13.07
N LEU A 290 15.34 -9.32 -12.98
CA LEU A 290 14.09 -8.81 -12.41
C LEU A 290 12.87 -9.45 -13.10
N TYR A 291 12.87 -9.48 -14.43
CA TYR A 291 11.73 -9.96 -15.24
C TYR A 291 11.60 -11.47 -15.24
N THR A 292 12.69 -12.22 -15.12
CA THR A 292 12.67 -13.69 -15.19
C THR A 292 12.51 -14.33 -13.82
N ASP A 293 13.07 -13.74 -12.76
CA ASP A 293 13.27 -14.43 -11.48
C ASP A 293 12.39 -13.86 -10.36
N PHE A 294 11.94 -12.61 -10.49
CA PHE A 294 11.26 -11.86 -9.42
C PHE A 294 9.82 -11.45 -9.76
N LEU A 295 9.56 -10.92 -10.97
CA LEU A 295 8.21 -10.50 -11.37
C LEU A 295 7.25 -11.67 -11.67
N PRO A 296 7.69 -12.85 -12.15
CA PRO A 296 6.78 -13.98 -12.27
C PRO A 296 6.27 -14.42 -10.90
N HIS A 297 4.97 -14.67 -10.80
CA HIS A 297 4.36 -15.10 -9.54
C HIS A 297 5.02 -16.39 -9.06
N ARG A 298 5.48 -16.37 -7.81
CA ARG A 298 6.11 -17.52 -7.16
C ARG A 298 5.82 -17.54 -5.68
N ASP A 299 5.96 -18.72 -5.08
CA ASP A 299 5.96 -18.84 -3.63
C ASP A 299 7.36 -18.52 -3.09
N TRP A 300 7.49 -17.38 -2.42
CA TRP A 300 8.75 -16.98 -1.79
C TRP A 300 9.04 -17.77 -0.52
N LEU A 301 8.06 -18.48 0.04
CA LEU A 301 8.22 -19.28 1.27
C LEU A 301 8.46 -20.76 0.98
N ALA A 302 8.31 -21.20 -0.27
CA ALA A 302 8.73 -22.51 -0.72
C ALA A 302 10.28 -22.61 -0.68
N SER A 303 10.77 -23.69 -0.08
CA SER A 303 12.20 -24.02 0.07
C SER A 303 12.90 -24.17 -1.27
#